data_AF-A0A8H6BJ83-F1
#
_entry.id   AF-A0A8H6BJ83-F1
#
_cell.length_a   1.000
_cell.length_b   1.000
_cell.length_c   1.000
_cell.angle_alpha   90.00
_cell.angle_beta   90.00
_cell.angle_gamma   90.00
#
_symmetry.space_group_name_H-M   'P 1'
#
loop_
_entity.id
_entity.type
_entity.pdbx_description
1 polymer ?
#
loop_
_entity_poly.entity_id
_entity_poly.type
_entity_poly.pdbx_seq_one_letter_code
_entity_poly.pdbx_strand_id
1 'polypeptide(L)'
;MVIMCKEHSIYLQYITKTLHKKSIQIPINMHLMYTLGPDGKRIYTLKKITESGEITKSAHPARFSPDDKYSRQRVILKRRYGLLPEKKSQN
;
A
#
# COMPACT_ATOMS: atom_id res chain seq x y z
N MET A 1 -27.10 13.19 41.22
CA MET A 1 -25.73 13.08 40.68
C MET A 1 -25.52 11.73 39.97
N VAL A 2 -26.40 11.37 39.03
CA VAL A 2 -26.26 10.15 38.18
C VAL A 2 -26.92 10.43 36.82
N ILE A 3 -26.52 11.50 36.13
CA ILE A 3 -26.99 11.80 34.77
C ILE A 3 -25.82 12.29 33.91
N MET A 4 -24.65 11.63 33.98
CA MET A 4 -23.50 11.96 33.13
C MET A 4 -22.63 10.75 32.74
N CYS A 5 -23.12 9.51 32.87
CA CYS A 5 -22.32 8.31 32.52
C CYS A 5 -22.80 7.53 31.29
N LYS A 6 -23.96 7.85 30.70
CA LYS A 6 -24.51 7.07 29.57
C LYS A 6 -24.22 7.65 28.19
N GLU A 7 -23.81 8.91 28.08
CA GLU A 7 -23.61 9.57 26.78
C GLU A 7 -22.26 9.22 26.11
N HIS A 8 -21.25 8.86 26.90
CA HIS A 8 -19.93 8.47 26.37
C HIS A 8 -19.93 7.13 25.60
N SER A 9 -20.81 6.19 25.96
CA SER A 9 -20.89 4.87 25.29
C SER A 9 -21.43 4.97 23.86
N ILE A 10 -22.35 5.90 23.64
CA ILE A 10 -22.99 6.14 22.34
C ILE A 10 -22.04 6.84 21.36
N TYR A 11 -21.22 7.78 21.87
CA TYR A 11 -20.23 8.51 21.07
C TYR A 11 -19.10 7.60 20.57
N LEU A 12 -18.63 6.64 21.37
CA LEU A 12 -17.62 5.66 20.94
C LEU A 12 -18.18 4.65 19.92
N GLN A 13 -19.48 4.32 19.98
CA GLN A 13 -20.14 3.50 18.96
C GLN A 13 -20.39 4.26 17.65
N TYR A 14 -20.56 5.59 17.71
CA TYR A 14 -20.70 6.42 16.52
C TYR A 14 -19.39 6.51 15.73
N ILE A 15 -18.25 6.67 16.41
CA ILE A 15 -16.91 6.75 15.77
C ILE A 15 -16.51 5.43 15.08
N THR A 16 -16.89 4.27 15.64
CA THR A 16 -16.53 2.95 15.07
C THR A 16 -17.38 2.56 13.86
N LYS A 17 -18.57 3.17 13.66
CA LYS A 17 -19.42 2.94 12.48
C LYS A 17 -19.02 3.77 11.25
N THR A 18 -18.25 4.84 11.41
CA THR A 18 -17.89 5.73 10.28
C THR A 18 -16.64 5.28 9.49
N LEU A 19 -15.96 4.21 9.90
CA LEU A 19 -14.76 3.68 9.24
C LEU A 19 -15.01 2.45 8.34
N HIS A 20 -16.26 2.03 8.18
CA HIS A 20 -16.60 0.92 7.27
C HIS A 20 -16.99 1.40 5.87
N LYS A 21 -16.11 1.09 4.92
CA LYS A 21 -16.39 0.93 3.48
C LYS A 21 -16.77 2.19 2.69
N LYS A 22 -15.77 3.02 2.43
CA LYS A 22 -15.59 3.56 1.08
C LYS A 22 -14.24 3.10 0.55
N SER A 23 -14.18 1.83 0.15
CA SER A 23 -13.16 1.37 -0.79
C SER A 23 -13.41 2.16 -2.07
N ILE A 24 -12.60 3.20 -2.28
CA ILE A 24 -12.57 3.94 -3.54
C ILE A 24 -12.16 2.93 -4.61
N GLN A 25 -13.14 2.36 -5.32
CA GLN A 25 -12.91 1.42 -6.41
C GLN A 25 -12.49 2.25 -7.63
N ILE A 26 -11.24 2.73 -7.64
CA ILE A 26 -10.62 3.27 -8.84
C ILE A 26 -10.52 2.10 -9.82
N PRO A 27 -11.15 2.13 -11.01
CA PRO A 27 -11.06 1.04 -11.97
C PRO A 27 -9.70 1.08 -12.66
N ILE A 28 -8.67 0.66 -11.94
CA ILE A 28 -7.43 0.16 -12.53
C ILE A 28 -7.53 -1.36 -12.47
N ASN A 29 -7.70 -1.99 -13.62
CA ASN A 29 -7.99 -3.42 -13.74
C ASN A 29 -6.72 -4.25 -13.46
N MET A 30 -6.26 -4.25 -12.20
CA MET A 30 -5.08 -4.97 -11.74
C MET A 30 -5.41 -5.70 -10.45
N HIS A 31 -6.01 -6.87 -10.63
CA HIS A 31 -6.44 -7.78 -9.57
C HIS A 31 -5.29 -8.65 -9.03
N LEU A 32 -4.22 -8.80 -9.80
CA LEU A 32 -3.12 -9.69 -9.46
C LEU A 32 -2.22 -9.06 -8.39
N MET A 33 -2.13 -9.73 -7.26
CA MET A 33 -1.31 -9.36 -6.12
C MET A 33 -0.22 -10.41 -5.87
N TYR A 34 0.78 -10.07 -5.06
CA TYR A 34 1.80 -11.03 -4.62
C TYR A 34 2.37 -10.70 -3.23
N THR A 35 2.96 -11.73 -2.62
CA THR A 35 3.90 -11.62 -1.48
C THR A 35 5.25 -12.24 -1.85
N LEU A 36 6.28 -11.96 -1.05
CA LEU A 36 7.60 -12.56 -1.22
C LEU A 36 7.71 -13.78 -0.30
N GLY A 37 7.91 -14.96 -0.88
CA GLY A 37 8.21 -16.17 -0.12
C GLY A 37 9.62 -16.16 0.48
N PRO A 38 9.94 -17.13 1.35
CA PRO A 38 11.28 -17.25 1.95
C PRO A 38 12.38 -17.43 0.91
N ASP A 39 12.06 -18.03 -0.24
CA ASP A 39 12.98 -18.24 -1.36
C ASP A 39 13.20 -16.97 -2.21
N GLY A 40 12.58 -15.84 -1.85
CA GLY A 40 12.59 -14.60 -2.63
C GLY A 40 11.72 -14.65 -3.91
N LYS A 41 11.04 -15.77 -4.16
CA LYS A 41 10.09 -15.91 -5.28
C LYS A 41 8.74 -15.27 -4.93
N ARG A 42 8.05 -14.76 -5.96
CA ARG A 42 6.73 -14.15 -5.82
C ARG A 42 5.66 -15.24 -5.71
N ILE A 43 4.82 -15.17 -4.69
CA ILE A 43 3.63 -16.01 -4.53
C ILE A 43 2.43 -15.16 -4.91
N TYR A 44 1.71 -15.55 -5.96
CA TYR A 44 0.62 -14.76 -6.52
C TYR A 44 -0.72 -15.07 -5.84
N THR A 45 -1.55 -14.04 -5.70
CA THR A 45 -2.88 -14.14 -5.10
C THR A 45 -3.80 -13.04 -5.60
N LEU A 46 -5.11 -13.24 -5.48
CA LEU A 46 -6.13 -12.21 -5.73
C LEU A 46 -6.57 -11.53 -4.43
N LYS A 47 -6.25 -12.13 -3.26
CA LYS A 47 -6.61 -11.58 -1.95
C LYS A 47 -5.72 -10.36 -1.64
N LYS A 48 -6.28 -9.36 -0.96
CA LYS A 48 -5.55 -8.16 -0.51
C LYS A 48 -4.75 -8.40 0.77
N ILE A 49 -5.12 -9.43 1.53
CA ILE A 49 -4.49 -9.84 2.78
C ILE A 49 -4.32 -11.35 2.71
N THR A 50 -3.14 -11.84 3.08
CA THR A 50 -2.89 -13.29 3.18
C THR A 50 -3.47 -13.84 4.48
N GLU A 51 -3.56 -15.17 4.59
CA GLU A 51 -4.03 -15.82 5.82
C GLU A 51 -3.11 -15.55 7.02
N SER A 52 -1.84 -15.25 6.76
CA SER A 52 -0.85 -14.82 7.75
C SER A 52 -0.97 -13.34 8.14
N GLY A 53 -1.89 -12.57 7.52
CA GLY A 53 -2.08 -11.15 7.79
C GLY A 53 -1.13 -10.21 7.02
N GLU A 54 -0.30 -10.71 6.11
CA GLU A 54 0.58 -9.87 5.29
C GLU A 54 -0.22 -9.13 4.21
N ILE A 55 0.07 -7.83 4.04
CA ILE A 55 -0.57 -7.01 3.01
C ILE A 55 0.08 -7.30 1.66
N THR A 56 -0.74 -7.69 0.69
CA THR A 56 -0.26 -8.08 -0.65
C THR A 56 0.04 -6.85 -1.50
N LYS A 57 1.07 -6.94 -2.36
CA LYS A 57 1.49 -5.86 -3.26
C LYS A 57 0.98 -6.12 -4.68
N SER A 58 0.75 -5.07 -5.47
CA SER A 58 0.34 -5.22 -6.87
C SER A 58 1.45 -5.90 -7.69
N ALA A 59 1.12 -6.96 -8.42
CA ALA A 59 2.09 -7.69 -9.24
C ALA A 59 2.60 -6.89 -10.44
N HIS A 60 1.85 -5.86 -10.82
CA HIS A 60 2.11 -5.06 -11.99
C HIS A 60 2.97 -3.82 -11.66
N PRO A 61 3.84 -3.39 -12.58
CA PRO A 61 4.68 -2.21 -12.39
C PRO A 61 3.85 -0.92 -12.38
N ALA A 62 4.42 0.14 -11.78
CA ALA A 62 3.84 1.48 -11.86
C ALA A 62 3.79 1.96 -13.32
N ARG A 63 2.70 2.63 -13.70
CA ARG A 63 2.50 3.16 -15.05
C ARG A 63 3.61 4.15 -15.40
N PHE A 64 4.27 3.92 -16.53
CA PHE A 64 5.22 4.88 -17.10
C PHE A 64 4.45 6.04 -17.75
N SER A 65 4.87 7.27 -17.45
CA SER A 65 4.44 8.48 -18.16
C SER A 65 5.69 9.21 -18.65
N PRO A 66 5.76 9.58 -19.93
CA PRO A 66 6.84 10.44 -20.41
C PRO A 66 6.87 11.79 -19.70
N ASP A 67 5.70 12.39 -19.47
CA ASP A 67 5.53 13.63 -18.68
C ASP A 67 5.36 13.34 -17.19
N ASP A 68 6.41 12.81 -16.55
CA ASP A 68 6.42 12.58 -15.11
C ASP A 68 7.08 13.75 -14.36
N LYS A 69 6.23 14.66 -13.86
CA LYS A 69 6.61 15.83 -13.05
C LYS A 69 7.48 15.49 -11.83
N TYR A 70 7.35 14.29 -11.26
CA TYR A 70 8.05 13.88 -10.04
C TYR A 70 9.30 13.03 -10.28
N SER A 71 9.76 12.94 -11.53
CA SER A 71 10.93 12.16 -11.93
C SER A 71 12.21 12.60 -11.19
N ARG A 72 12.47 13.91 -11.09
CA ARG A 72 13.64 14.48 -10.40
C ARG A 72 13.66 14.09 -8.92
N GLN A 73 12.53 14.23 -8.24
CA GLN A 73 12.36 13.94 -6.82
C GLN A 73 12.59 12.44 -6.56
N ARG A 74 12.06 11.57 -7.43
CA ARG A 74 12.26 10.12 -7.34
C ARG A 74 13.74 9.75 -7.44
N VAL A 75 14.49 10.35 -8.36
CA VAL A 75 15.93 10.08 -8.52
C VAL A 75 16.72 10.57 -7.30
N ILE A 76 16.43 11.77 -6.80
CA ILE A 76 17.08 12.32 -5.59
C ILE A 76 16.85 11.40 -4.39
N LEU A 77 15.61 10.95 -4.18
CA LEU A 77 15.27 10.04 -3.09
C LEU A 77 16.05 8.73 -3.20
N LYS A 78 16.07 8.10 -4.39
CA LYS A 78 16.86 6.89 -4.63
C LYS A 78 18.34 7.10 -4.35
N ARG A 79 18.90 8.25 -4.72
CA ARG A 79 20.31 8.59 -4.46
C ARG A 79 20.59 8.75 -2.96
N ARG A 80 19.73 9.42 -2.20
CA ARG A 80 19.90 9.61 -0.74
C ARG A 80 19.93 8.29 0.03
N TYR A 81 19.15 7.30 -0.40
CA TYR A 81 19.09 5.99 0.23
C TYR A 81 20.02 4.94 -0.40
N GLY A 82 20.91 5.33 -1.33
CA GLY A 82 21.81 4.38 -2.00
C GLY A 82 21.08 3.32 -2.84
N LEU A 83 19.83 3.56 -3.26
CA LEU A 83 18.99 2.65 -4.03
C LEU A 83 19.13 2.84 -5.54
N LEU A 84 20.09 3.66 -5.98
CA LEU A 84 20.37 3.83 -7.39
C LEU A 84 21.21 2.63 -7.86
N PRO A 85 20.80 1.90 -8.92
CA PRO A 85 21.65 0.85 -9.46
C PRO A 85 22.96 1.48 -9.94
N GLU A 86 24.06 1.13 -9.29
CA GLU A 86 25.39 1.52 -9.75
C GLU A 86 25.62 0.85 -11.10
N LYS A 87 26.02 1.62 -12.11
CA LYS A 87 26.52 1.05 -13.35
C LYS A 87 27.85 0.38 -12.99
N LYS A 88 27.88 -0.95 -12.92
CA LYS A 88 29.15 -1.67 -12.98
C LYS A 88 29.83 -1.23 -14.28
N SER A 89 30.95 -0.52 -14.17
CA SER A 89 31.82 -0.23 -15.30
C SER A 89 32.24 -1.57 -15.90
N GLN A 90 31.63 -1.94 -17.03
CA GLN A 90 32.18 -2.99 -17.87
C GLN A 90 33.43 -2.39 -18.51
N ASN A 91 34.58 -2.72 -17.93
CA ASN A 91 35.88 -2.59 -18.58
C ASN A 91 36.01 -3.71 -19.62
#